data_AF-B0X1H1-F1
#
_entry.id   AF-B0X1H1-F1
#
_cell.length_a   1.000
_cell.length_b   1.000
_cell.length_c   1.000
_cell.angle_alpha   90.00
_cell.angle_beta   90.00
_cell.angle_gamma   90.00
#
_symmetry.space_group_name_H-M   'P 1'
#
loop_
_entity.id
_entity.type
_entity.pdbx_description
1 polymer ?
#
loop_
_entity_poly.entity_id
_entity_poly.type
_entity_poly.pdbx_seq_one_letter_code
_entity_poly.pdbx_strand_id
1 'polypeptide(L)'
;MVRDGSVTSFRIVSVDHYMHKPEPRFDSCYSEFRGSDVRQVPVVRLFGSTADGTHSCVHIHGVFPYLYVPYDGASADSLAVDRLMYQIAGSLDKAINVSLGNANSAATHVFRIALVKGIPIYGYHRKEHQFFKIFLYNPYFIRKATNLLMNGVIMSRVFQTYETHVPYILQFFIDYNLIFVACD
;
A
#
# COMPACT_ATOMS: atom_id res chain seq x y z
N MET A 1 23.06 -0.63 22.49
CA MET A 1 23.36 0.80 22.62
C MET A 1 22.23 1.58 21.97
N VAL A 2 21.18 1.87 22.74
CA VAL A 2 20.06 2.72 22.32
C VAL A 2 20.55 4.16 22.50
N ARG A 3 20.81 4.86 21.40
CA ARG A 3 21.19 6.28 21.48
C ARG A 3 19.96 7.08 21.89
N ASP A 4 20.24 7.98 22.82
CA ASP A 4 19.41 9.05 23.35
C ASP A 4 18.45 9.63 22.30
N GLY A 5 17.18 9.69 22.64
CA GLY A 5 16.10 10.11 21.74
C GLY A 5 16.08 11.62 21.57
N SER A 6 17.07 12.19 20.87
CA SER A 6 16.99 13.58 20.43
C SER A 6 15.89 13.68 19.38
N VAL A 7 14.73 14.21 19.77
CA VAL A 7 13.63 14.49 18.84
C VAL A 7 14.08 15.61 17.91
N THR A 8 14.32 15.27 16.64
CA THR A 8 14.67 16.25 15.62
C THR A 8 13.41 16.75 14.93
N SER A 9 13.12 18.04 15.01
CA SER A 9 12.04 18.66 14.24
C SER A 9 12.47 18.88 12.78
N PHE A 10 11.62 18.51 11.84
CA PHE A 10 11.87 18.64 10.41
C PHE A 10 10.68 19.31 9.73
N ARG A 11 10.92 20.41 9.01
CA ARG A 11 9.89 21.08 8.22
C ARG A 11 9.87 20.52 6.82
N ILE A 12 8.73 19.98 6.39
CA ILE A 12 8.53 19.40 5.06
C ILE A 12 8.29 20.53 4.05
N VAL A 13 9.08 20.57 2.98
CA VAL A 13 8.99 21.54 1.87
C VAL A 13 8.59 20.86 0.56
N SER A 14 9.07 19.64 0.31
CA SER A 14 8.71 18.86 -0.87
C SER A 14 8.78 17.38 -0.56
N VAL A 15 7.96 16.59 -1.25
CA VAL A 15 7.88 15.15 -1.06
C VAL A 15 7.87 14.44 -2.39
N ASP A 16 8.64 13.36 -2.47
CA ASP A 16 8.69 12.49 -3.63
C ASP A 16 8.77 11.02 -3.19
N HIS A 17 8.63 10.08 -4.12
CA HIS A 17 8.82 8.66 -3.87
C HIS A 17 9.60 8.00 -5.01
N TYR A 18 10.33 6.94 -4.68
CA TYR A 18 11.02 6.13 -5.67
C TYR A 18 11.01 4.66 -5.25
N MET A 19 11.26 3.77 -6.21
CA MET A 19 11.39 2.34 -5.94
C MET A 19 12.86 2.02 -5.65
N HIS A 20 13.12 1.32 -4.54
CA HIS A 20 14.45 0.89 -4.14
C HIS A 20 14.46 -0.61 -3.82
N LYS A 21 15.64 -1.24 -3.81
CA LYS A 21 15.78 -2.60 -3.25
C LYS A 21 15.61 -2.53 -1.72
N PRO A 22 14.97 -3.50 -1.08
CA PRO A 22 14.80 -3.46 0.37
C PRO A 22 16.16 -3.44 1.07
N GLU A 23 16.33 -2.48 1.98
CA GLU A 23 17.55 -2.35 2.78
C GLU A 23 17.38 -3.14 4.09
N PRO A 24 18.20 -4.16 4.41
CA PRO A 24 17.98 -5.03 5.58
C PRO A 24 17.90 -4.32 6.93
N ARG A 25 18.44 -3.10 7.01
CA ARG A 25 18.43 -2.28 8.23
C ARG A 25 17.08 -1.59 8.47
N PHE A 26 16.30 -1.34 7.43
CA PHE A 26 15.10 -0.48 7.50
C PHE A 26 13.84 -1.13 6.89
N ASP A 27 13.99 -2.12 6.01
CA ASP A 27 12.89 -2.79 5.29
C ASP A 27 12.86 -4.29 5.58
N SER A 28 11.66 -4.88 5.48
CA SER A 28 11.48 -6.33 5.49
C SER A 28 11.92 -6.92 4.14
N CYS A 29 13.05 -7.63 4.12
CA CYS A 29 13.55 -8.30 2.92
C CYS A 29 12.73 -9.55 2.54
N TYR A 30 11.95 -10.10 3.47
CA TYR A 30 11.12 -11.28 3.27
C TYR A 30 9.65 -10.96 3.54
N SER A 31 8.76 -11.35 2.62
CA SER A 31 7.32 -11.22 2.81
C SER A 31 6.77 -12.52 3.40
N GLU A 32 6.39 -12.50 4.68
CA GLU A 32 5.71 -13.65 5.32
C GLU A 32 4.41 -14.00 4.61
N PHE A 33 3.69 -12.98 4.11
CA PHE A 33 2.46 -13.19 3.36
C PHE A 33 2.70 -13.90 2.03
N ARG A 34 3.80 -13.64 1.31
CA ARG A 34 4.05 -14.31 0.01
C ARG A 34 4.97 -15.53 0.12
N GLY A 35 5.65 -15.70 1.25
CA GLY A 35 6.70 -16.70 1.42
C GLY A 35 7.91 -16.47 0.50
N SER A 36 8.12 -15.24 0.02
CA SER A 36 9.11 -14.91 -1.02
C SER A 36 9.90 -13.65 -0.69
N ASP A 37 11.11 -13.56 -1.25
CA ASP A 37 11.95 -12.37 -1.14
C ASP A 37 11.33 -11.15 -1.81
N VAL A 38 11.42 -10.03 -1.12
CA VAL A 38 10.98 -8.73 -1.62
C VAL A 38 12.03 -8.19 -2.57
N ARG A 39 11.62 -7.86 -3.80
CA ARG A 39 12.56 -7.35 -4.83
C ARG A 39 12.68 -5.83 -4.81
N GLN A 40 11.57 -5.15 -4.59
CA GLN A 40 11.48 -3.69 -4.62
C GLN A 40 10.46 -3.19 -3.60
N VAL A 41 10.78 -2.09 -2.95
CA VAL A 41 9.94 -1.38 -2.00
C VAL A 41 9.85 0.10 -2.37
N PRO A 42 8.72 0.77 -2.08
CA PRO A 42 8.60 2.21 -2.27
C PRO A 42 9.24 2.92 -1.06
N VAL A 43 10.08 3.92 -1.34
CA VAL A 43 10.70 4.78 -0.33
C VAL A 43 10.22 6.20 -0.55
N VAL A 44 9.68 6.82 0.50
CA VAL A 44 9.24 8.23 0.47
C VAL A 44 10.42 9.12 0.86
N ARG A 45 10.65 10.18 0.10
CA ARG A 45 11.68 11.18 0.34
C ARG A 45 11.03 12.47 0.79
N LEU A 46 11.36 12.93 1.98
CA LEU A 46 10.97 14.25 2.47
C LEU A 46 12.16 15.19 2.33
N PHE A 47 11.96 16.29 1.62
CA PHE A 47 12.91 17.38 1.50
C PHE A 47 12.45 18.54 2.36
N GLY A 48 13.38 19.14 3.08
CA GLY A 48 13.04 20.10 4.10
C GLY A 48 14.25 20.63 4.84
N SER A 49 13.97 21.33 5.93
CA SER A 49 15.00 21.89 6.80
C SER A 49 14.77 21.51 8.25
N THR A 50 15.85 21.30 8.99
CA THR A 50 15.81 21.17 10.45
C THR A 50 15.59 22.55 11.10
N ALA A 51 15.31 22.57 12.41
CA ALA A 51 15.18 23.82 13.17
C ALA A 51 16.44 24.72 13.07
N ASP A 52 17.61 24.10 12.89
CA ASP A 52 18.88 24.80 12.75
C ASP A 52 19.11 25.40 11.35
N GLY A 53 18.14 25.27 10.44
CA GLY A 53 18.22 25.80 9.07
C GLY A 53 18.95 24.88 8.08
N THR A 54 19.44 23.72 8.49
CA THR A 54 20.14 22.78 7.61
C THR A 54 19.15 22.08 6.68
N HIS A 55 19.35 22.20 5.37
CA HIS A 55 18.61 21.42 4.39
C HIS A 55 18.95 19.94 4.51
N SER A 56 17.94 19.10 4.61
CA SER A 56 18.10 17.67 4.82
C SER A 56 17.08 16.89 4.00
N CYS A 57 17.46 15.68 3.59
CA CYS A 57 16.60 14.71 2.91
C CYS A 57 16.40 13.51 3.83
N VAL A 58 15.14 13.19 4.15
CA VAL A 58 14.78 12.06 5.01
C VAL A 58 14.15 10.97 4.15
N HIS A 59 14.69 9.75 4.25
CA HIS A 59 14.15 8.57 3.57
C HIS A 59 13.27 7.79 4.55
N ILE A 60 12.01 7.59 4.16
CA ILE A 60 11.01 6.88 4.93
C ILE A 60 10.73 5.54 4.26
N HIS A 61 10.94 4.49 5.04
CA HIS A 61 10.83 3.10 4.67
C HIS A 61 9.56 2.47 5.28
N GLY A 62 9.06 1.38 4.70
CA GLY A 62 7.91 0.63 5.23
C GLY A 62 6.52 1.24 5.00
N VAL A 63 6.41 2.28 4.19
CA VAL A 63 5.11 2.86 3.78
C VAL A 63 4.70 2.20 2.46
N PHE A 64 3.52 1.60 2.39
CA PHE A 64 3.05 0.91 1.17
C PHE A 64 1.70 1.45 0.72
N PRO A 65 1.50 1.71 -0.59
CA PRO A 65 0.21 2.12 -1.13
C PRO A 65 -0.83 1.03 -0.93
N TYR A 66 -2.08 1.42 -0.69
CA TYR A 66 -3.17 0.50 -0.47
C TYR A 66 -4.46 0.89 -1.20
N LEU A 67 -5.33 -0.11 -1.36
CA LEU A 67 -6.72 0.04 -1.80
C LEU A 67 -7.63 -0.92 -1.04
N TYR A 68 -8.93 -0.65 -1.03
CA TYR A 68 -9.91 -1.51 -0.36
C TYR A 68 -10.89 -2.16 -1.34
N VAL A 69 -11.30 -3.38 -1.02
CA VAL A 69 -12.28 -4.18 -1.75
C VAL A 69 -13.30 -4.75 -0.76
N PRO A 70 -14.62 -4.70 -1.04
CA PRO A 70 -15.63 -5.23 -0.14
C PRO A 70 -15.51 -6.76 -0.05
N TYR A 71 -15.70 -7.26 1.16
CA TYR A 71 -15.77 -8.69 1.44
C TYR A 71 -17.18 -9.03 1.96
N ASP A 72 -17.79 -10.03 1.34
CA ASP A 72 -19.17 -10.46 1.60
C ASP A 72 -19.34 -11.18 2.94
N GLY A 73 -18.25 -11.45 3.67
CA GLY A 73 -18.32 -12.13 4.96
C GLY A 73 -18.76 -13.59 4.83
N ALA A 74 -18.65 -14.18 3.64
CA ALA A 74 -19.21 -15.49 3.32
C ALA A 74 -18.62 -16.65 4.16
N SER A 75 -17.47 -16.45 4.80
CA SER A 75 -16.85 -17.45 5.67
C SER A 75 -16.45 -16.85 7.02
N ALA A 76 -16.96 -17.43 8.11
CA ALA A 76 -16.54 -17.11 9.48
C ALA A 76 -15.19 -17.73 9.85
N ASP A 77 -14.71 -18.70 9.06
CA ASP A 77 -13.47 -19.42 9.30
C ASP A 77 -12.24 -18.61 8.84
N SER A 78 -11.34 -18.26 9.77
CA SER A 78 -10.12 -17.51 9.49
C SER A 78 -9.26 -18.14 8.39
N LEU A 79 -9.09 -19.47 8.43
CA LEU A 79 -8.32 -20.22 7.44
C LEU A 79 -8.90 -20.13 6.01
N ALA A 80 -10.23 -20.02 5.88
CA ALA A 80 -10.88 -19.88 4.58
C ALA A 80 -10.66 -18.48 4.03
N VAL A 81 -10.72 -17.46 4.89
CA VAL A 81 -10.41 -16.07 4.55
C VAL A 81 -8.96 -15.93 4.10
N ASP A 82 -8.01 -16.53 4.82
CA ASP A 82 -6.60 -16.48 4.44
C ASP A 82 -6.38 -17.09 3.06
N ARG A 83 -6.94 -18.29 2.79
CA ARG A 83 -6.87 -18.91 1.46
C ARG A 83 -7.44 -18.01 0.36
N LEU A 84 -8.56 -17.35 0.62
CA LEU A 84 -9.16 -16.40 -0.33
C LEU A 84 -8.23 -15.21 -0.60
N MET A 85 -7.61 -14.65 0.45
CA MET A 85 -6.63 -13.56 0.31
C MET A 85 -5.43 -13.99 -0.54
N TYR A 86 -4.90 -15.19 -0.32
CA TYR A 86 -3.85 -15.78 -1.15
C TYR A 86 -4.26 -15.94 -2.62
N GLN A 87 -5.49 -16.40 -2.87
CA GLN A 87 -6.04 -16.55 -4.22
C GLN A 87 -6.17 -15.19 -4.93
N ILE A 88 -6.76 -14.19 -4.26
CA ILE A 88 -6.89 -12.83 -4.79
C ILE A 88 -5.52 -12.26 -5.13
N ALA A 89 -4.55 -12.37 -4.22
CA ALA A 89 -3.19 -11.88 -4.45
C ALA A 89 -2.52 -12.56 -5.65
N GLY A 90 -2.64 -13.90 -5.76
CA GLY A 90 -2.10 -14.66 -6.89
C GLY A 90 -2.74 -14.31 -8.23
N SER A 91 -4.06 -14.16 -8.27
CA SER A 91 -4.79 -13.77 -9.48
C SER A 91 -4.48 -12.33 -9.90
N LEU A 92 -4.38 -11.40 -8.94
CA LEU A 92 -4.05 -10.01 -9.19
C LEU A 92 -2.63 -9.86 -9.75
N ASP A 93 -1.65 -10.54 -9.16
CA ASP A 93 -0.26 -10.52 -9.65
C ASP A 93 -0.15 -11.04 -11.09
N LYS A 94 -0.81 -12.17 -11.39
CA LYS A 94 -0.87 -12.73 -12.75
C LYS A 94 -1.53 -11.75 -13.72
N ALA A 95 -2.66 -11.15 -13.34
CA ALA A 95 -3.38 -10.21 -14.20
C ALA A 95 -2.56 -8.94 -14.48
N ILE A 96 -1.81 -8.43 -13.48
CA ILE A 96 -0.88 -7.31 -13.67
C ILE A 96 0.26 -7.71 -14.62
N ASN A 97 0.87 -8.89 -14.42
CA ASN A 97 1.95 -9.38 -15.28
C ASN A 97 1.49 -9.54 -16.75
N VAL A 98 0.29 -10.05 -16.97
CA VAL A 98 -0.34 -10.13 -18.30
C VAL A 98 -0.57 -8.73 -18.88
N SER A 99 -1.08 -7.78 -18.09
CA SER A 99 -1.28 -6.39 -18.51
C SER A 99 0.04 -5.67 -18.86
N LEU A 100 1.17 -6.11 -18.30
CA LEU A 100 2.50 -5.60 -18.61
C LEU A 100 3.14 -6.28 -19.83
N GLY A 101 2.44 -7.18 -20.51
CA GLY A 101 2.96 -7.95 -21.65
C GLY A 101 3.89 -9.10 -21.26
N ASN A 102 4.04 -9.38 -19.96
CA ASN A 102 4.96 -10.38 -19.42
C ASN A 102 4.20 -11.50 -18.69
N ALA A 103 3.36 -12.23 -19.41
CA ALA A 103 2.48 -13.27 -18.83
C ALA A 103 3.24 -14.39 -18.08
N ASN A 104 4.47 -14.71 -18.50
CA ASN A 104 5.31 -15.74 -17.86
C ASN A 104 6.12 -15.22 -16.67
N SER A 105 5.98 -13.94 -16.32
CA SER A 105 6.70 -13.37 -15.18
C SER A 105 6.13 -13.89 -13.86
N ALA A 106 7.04 -14.33 -12.97
CA ALA A 106 6.73 -14.66 -11.59
C ALA A 106 6.87 -13.45 -10.64
N ALA A 107 6.82 -12.22 -11.17
CA ALA A 107 6.91 -11.02 -10.36
C ALA A 107 5.68 -10.87 -9.46
N THR A 108 5.92 -10.56 -8.19
CA THR A 108 4.89 -10.28 -7.18
C THR A 108 4.71 -8.78 -7.02
N HIS A 109 3.46 -8.32 -6.99
CA HIS A 109 3.09 -6.90 -6.89
C HIS A 109 2.32 -6.61 -5.61
N VAL A 110 1.59 -7.58 -5.08
CA VAL A 110 0.91 -7.52 -3.79
C VAL A 110 1.90 -7.80 -2.65
N PHE A 111 2.00 -6.87 -1.71
CA PHE A 111 2.80 -7.02 -0.50
C PHE A 111 2.07 -7.87 0.55
N ARG A 112 0.86 -7.45 0.92
CA ARG A 112 0.00 -8.15 1.86
C ARG A 112 -1.47 -7.80 1.61
N ILE A 113 -2.36 -8.65 2.08
CA ILE A 113 -3.78 -8.32 2.21
C ILE A 113 -4.12 -8.41 3.70
N ALA A 114 -5.00 -7.54 4.20
CA ALA A 114 -5.51 -7.61 5.55
C ALA A 114 -7.03 -7.47 5.55
N LEU A 115 -7.72 -8.24 6.38
CA LEU A 115 -9.15 -8.07 6.62
C LEU A 115 -9.37 -6.93 7.62
N VAL A 116 -10.16 -5.93 7.23
CA VAL A 116 -10.48 -4.77 8.04
C VAL A 116 -12.00 -4.55 8.08
N LYS A 117 -12.47 -3.85 9.11
CA LYS A 117 -13.87 -3.40 9.20
C LYS A 117 -13.92 -1.90 8.95
N GLY A 118 -14.95 -1.44 8.27
CA GLY A 118 -15.15 -0.03 7.97
C GLY A 118 -16.59 0.29 7.64
N ILE A 119 -16.91 1.58 7.61
CA ILE A 119 -18.21 2.08 7.16
C ILE A 119 -17.97 2.85 5.86
N PRO A 120 -18.57 2.43 4.74
CA PRO A 120 -18.43 3.14 3.48
C PRO A 120 -19.07 4.52 3.58
N ILE A 121 -18.38 5.54 3.08
CA ILE A 121 -18.82 6.94 3.12
C ILE A 121 -20.04 7.15 2.21
N TYR A 122 -20.10 6.46 1.08
CA TYR A 122 -21.18 6.60 0.12
C TYR A 122 -22.41 5.77 0.52
N GLY A 123 -23.54 6.47 0.72
CA GLY A 123 -24.80 5.89 1.16
C GLY A 123 -24.96 5.88 2.69
N TYR A 124 -26.17 5.61 3.16
CA TYR A 124 -26.44 5.49 4.59
C TYR A 124 -26.32 4.03 5.04
N HIS A 125 -25.31 3.73 5.86
CA HIS A 125 -25.03 2.40 6.39
C HIS A 125 -25.05 2.43 7.92
N ARG A 126 -25.92 1.62 8.53
CA ARG A 126 -26.01 1.49 10.00
C ARG A 126 -25.04 0.48 10.59
N LYS A 127 -24.50 -0.42 9.76
CA LYS A 127 -23.64 -1.53 10.17
C LYS A 127 -22.28 -1.38 9.53
N GLU A 128 -21.27 -1.87 10.24
CA GLU A 128 -19.93 -2.03 9.68
C GLU A 128 -19.93 -3.12 8.61
N HIS A 129 -19.16 -2.87 7.56
CA HIS A 129 -18.88 -3.83 6.49
C HIS A 129 -17.44 -4.33 6.61
N GLN A 130 -17.19 -5.49 6.04
CA GLN A 130 -15.84 -6.06 5.98
C GLN A 130 -15.19 -5.71 4.63
N PHE A 131 -13.90 -5.40 4.67
CA PHE A 131 -13.12 -5.05 3.50
C PHE A 131 -11.77 -5.75 3.52
N PHE A 132 -11.27 -6.11 2.35
CA PHE A 132 -9.86 -6.45 2.16
C PHE A 132 -9.07 -5.19 1.87
N LYS A 133 -8.13 -4.86 2.75
CA LYS A 133 -7.09 -3.84 2.53
C LYS A 133 -5.93 -4.51 1.80
N ILE A 134 -5.76 -4.20 0.52
CA ILE A 134 -4.72 -4.76 -0.33
C ILE A 134 -3.58 -3.75 -0.41
N PHE A 135 -2.40 -4.16 0.04
CA PHE A 135 -1.17 -3.37 -0.05
C PHE A 135 -0.36 -3.80 -1.27
N LEU A 136 0.14 -2.84 -2.03
CA LEU A 136 0.98 -3.07 -3.21
C LEU A 136 2.41 -2.60 -2.94
N TYR A 137 3.39 -3.18 -3.63
CA TYR A 137 4.77 -2.68 -3.61
C TYR A 137 4.91 -1.37 -4.37
N ASN A 138 4.28 -1.27 -5.54
CA ASN A 138 4.47 -0.14 -6.44
C ASN A 138 3.17 0.68 -6.58
N PRO A 139 3.19 1.99 -6.26
CA PRO A 139 2.02 2.85 -6.35
C PRO A 139 1.49 3.03 -7.79
N TYR A 140 2.35 2.89 -8.80
CA TYR A 140 1.94 2.98 -10.21
C TYR A 140 0.96 1.87 -10.61
N PHE A 141 0.98 0.74 -9.90
CA PHE A 141 0.07 -0.38 -10.20
C PHE A 141 -1.29 -0.26 -9.53
N ILE A 142 -1.53 0.71 -8.64
CA ILE A 142 -2.84 0.92 -7.99
C ILE A 142 -3.94 1.12 -9.04
N ARG A 143 -3.73 2.01 -10.03
CA ARG A 143 -4.72 2.27 -11.09
C ARG A 143 -4.97 1.04 -11.96
N LYS A 144 -3.93 0.28 -12.28
CA LYS A 144 -4.07 -0.96 -13.08
C LYS A 144 -4.82 -2.04 -12.29
N ALA A 145 -4.43 -2.26 -11.04
CA ALA A 145 -5.10 -3.20 -10.13
C ALA A 145 -6.59 -2.85 -9.98
N THR A 146 -6.90 -1.56 -9.83
CA THR A 146 -8.26 -1.04 -9.77
C THR A 146 -9.07 -1.44 -11.00
N ASN A 147 -8.56 -1.18 -12.21
CA ASN A 147 -9.25 -1.54 -13.44
C ASN A 147 -9.45 -3.06 -13.58
N LEU A 148 -8.45 -3.86 -13.20
CA LEU A 148 -8.54 -5.33 -13.25
C LEU A 148 -9.60 -5.89 -12.29
N LEU A 149 -9.70 -5.30 -11.08
CA LEU A 149 -10.70 -5.65 -10.07
C LEU A 149 -12.11 -5.24 -10.51
N MET A 150 -12.28 -4.05 -11.08
CA MET A 150 -13.59 -3.54 -11.52
C MET A 150 -14.08 -4.24 -12.80
N ASN A 151 -13.19 -4.65 -13.69
CA ASN A 151 -13.57 -5.34 -14.93
C ASN A 151 -13.90 -6.83 -14.72
N GLY A 152 -13.81 -7.34 -13.49
CA GLY A 152 -14.14 -8.73 -13.18
C GLY A 152 -13.13 -9.77 -13.67
N VAL A 153 -11.91 -9.35 -14.02
CA VAL A 153 -10.83 -10.26 -14.46
C VAL A 153 -10.39 -11.17 -13.32
N ILE A 154 -10.52 -10.71 -12.08
CA ILE A 154 -10.08 -11.41 -10.88
C ILE A 154 -11.24 -12.25 -10.36
N MET A 155 -11.06 -13.58 -10.34
CA MET A 155 -12.04 -14.55 -9.84
C MET A 155 -13.42 -14.48 -10.52
N SER A 156 -13.51 -13.90 -11.72
CA SER A 156 -14.77 -13.69 -12.45
C SER A 156 -15.82 -12.91 -11.63
N ARG A 157 -15.36 -12.06 -10.70
CA ARG A 157 -16.22 -11.23 -9.84
C ARG A 157 -15.85 -9.77 -10.00
N VAL A 158 -16.86 -8.93 -10.16
CA VAL A 158 -16.68 -7.47 -10.18
C VAL A 158 -16.50 -6.98 -8.76
N PHE A 159 -15.34 -6.41 -8.47
CA PHE A 159 -15.02 -5.82 -7.19
C PHE A 159 -15.07 -4.29 -7.27
N GLN A 160 -15.96 -3.67 -6.49
CA GLN A 160 -15.96 -2.22 -6.32
C GLN A 160 -14.77 -1.82 -5.46
N THR A 161 -13.83 -1.07 -6.02
CA THR A 161 -12.66 -0.62 -5.27
C THR A 161 -12.91 0.71 -4.58
N TYR A 162 -12.30 0.90 -3.41
CA TYR A 162 -12.39 2.12 -2.61
C TYR A 162 -11.00 2.73 -2.36
N GLU A 163 -10.97 4.05 -2.20
CA GLU A 163 -9.76 4.88 -1.97
C GLU A 163 -8.65 4.78 -3.03
N THR A 164 -8.97 4.28 -4.23
CA THR A 164 -8.02 4.11 -5.34
C THR A 164 -7.62 5.42 -6.03
N HIS A 165 -8.41 6.47 -5.85
CA HIS A 165 -8.17 7.79 -6.41
C HIS A 165 -7.26 8.66 -5.53
N VAL A 166 -7.03 8.26 -4.27
CA VAL A 166 -6.16 8.99 -3.34
C VAL A 166 -4.70 8.75 -3.75
N PRO A 167 -3.93 9.79 -4.08
CA PRO A 167 -2.52 9.63 -4.42
C PRO A 167 -1.71 9.01 -3.27
N TYR A 168 -0.70 8.21 -3.58
CA TYR A 168 0.14 7.53 -2.59
C TYR A 168 0.74 8.49 -1.53
N ILE A 169 1.27 9.63 -1.97
CA ILE A 169 1.83 10.63 -1.04
C ILE A 169 0.75 11.22 -0.12
N LEU A 170 -0.47 11.38 -0.62
CA LEU A 170 -1.58 11.91 0.18
C LEU A 170 -2.04 10.87 1.21
N GLN A 171 -2.09 9.58 0.85
CA GLN A 171 -2.33 8.49 1.81
C GLN A 171 -1.30 8.53 2.94
N PHE A 172 -0.01 8.69 2.60
CA PHE A 172 1.06 8.83 3.58
C PHE A 172 0.84 10.03 4.53
N PHE A 173 0.47 11.21 4.01
CA PHE A 173 0.21 12.36 4.86
C PHE A 173 -1.00 12.17 5.78
N ILE A 174 -2.07 11.56 5.29
CA ILE A 174 -3.27 11.29 6.09
C ILE A 174 -2.97 10.29 7.21
N ASP A 175 -2.29 9.18 6.89
CA ASP A 175 -2.01 8.10 7.84
C ASP A 175 -1.13 8.57 9.02
N TYR A 176 -0.15 9.44 8.76
CA TYR A 176 0.79 9.95 9.77
C TYR A 176 0.43 11.36 10.29
N ASN A 177 -0.74 11.88 9.91
CA ASN A 177 -1.21 13.22 10.27
C ASN A 177 -0.17 14.31 9.99
N LEU A 178 0.48 14.24 8.83
CA LEU A 178 1.49 15.19 8.38
C LEU A 178 0.85 16.32 7.60
N ILE A 179 1.29 17.55 7.87
CA ILE A 179 0.77 18.75 7.23
C ILE A 179 1.86 19.36 6.35
N PHE A 180 1.50 19.70 5.12
CA PHE A 180 2.34 20.48 4.24
C PHE A 180 2.22 21.96 4.59
N VAL A 181 3.32 22.62 4.94
CA VAL A 181 3.35 24.08 5.12
C VAL A 181 3.95 24.68 3.86
N ALA A 182 3.09 25.14 2.95
CA ALA A 182 3.52 25.99 1.84
C ALA A 182 4.15 27.27 2.44
N CYS A 183 5.41 27.56 2.09
CA CYS A 183 5.91 28.92 2.21
C CYS A 183 5.35 29.69 1.03
N ASP A 184 4.46 30.64 1.30
CA ASP A 184 4.25 31.80 0.41
C ASP A 184 5.45 32.76 0.52
#